data_AF-A0A366HLC8-F1
#
_entry.id   AF-A0A366HLC8-F1
#
_cell.length_a   1.000
_cell.length_b   1.000
_cell.length_c   1.000
_cell.angle_alpha   90.00
_cell.angle_beta   90.00
_cell.angle_gamma   90.00
#
_symmetry.space_group_name_H-M   'P 1'
#
loop_
_entity.id
_entity.type
_entity.pdbx_description
1 polymer ?
#
loop_
_entity_poly.entity_id
_entity_poly.type
_entity_poly.pdbx_seq_one_letter_code
_entity_poly.pdbx_strand_id
1 'polypeptide(L)'
;MRPEDYPFPLWDEDGFELRLLEESEPGVASDEERFGAEPGDMVKLIFRYKDPVRNSGSFNAERMWVEIVSFGEGCLVGRLDNNPQYTDLLKSDDTISFHPKHILCFWDPSA
;
A
#
# COMPACT_ATOMS: atom_id res chain seq x y z
N MET A 1 11.98 -0.88 -16.66
CA MET A 1 11.09 -1.90 -16.08
C MET A 1 9.91 -2.00 -17.03
N ARG A 2 9.61 -3.18 -17.59
CA ARG A 2 8.44 -3.31 -18.46
C ARG A 2 7.19 -3.32 -17.58
N PRO A 3 6.01 -2.89 -18.07
CA PRO A 3 4.75 -3.03 -17.32
C PRO A 3 4.50 -4.47 -16.85
N GLU A 4 4.99 -5.44 -17.64
CA GLU A 4 4.99 -6.88 -17.37
C GLU A 4 5.74 -7.28 -16.07
N ASP A 5 6.65 -6.44 -15.57
CA ASP A 5 7.47 -6.68 -14.39
C ASP A 5 6.99 -5.88 -13.14
N TYR A 6 5.90 -5.11 -13.24
CA TYR A 6 5.35 -4.28 -12.17
C TYR A 6 3.94 -4.76 -11.79
N PRO A 7 3.81 -5.80 -10.95
CA PRO A 7 2.52 -6.43 -10.63
C PRO A 7 1.71 -5.61 -9.60
N PHE A 8 1.93 -4.31 -9.54
CA PHE A 8 1.30 -3.40 -8.58
C PHE A 8 0.39 -2.42 -9.31
N PRO A 9 -0.64 -1.87 -8.64
CA PRO A 9 -1.57 -0.98 -9.30
C PRO A 9 -0.90 0.22 -9.98
N LEU A 10 -1.31 0.46 -11.22
CA LEU A 10 -0.80 1.50 -12.10
C LEU A 10 -1.82 2.63 -12.23
N TRP A 11 -1.33 3.86 -12.12
CA TRP A 11 -2.14 5.08 -12.17
C TRP A 11 -3.10 5.14 -13.37
N ASP A 12 -2.63 4.76 -14.55
CA ASP A 12 -3.42 4.85 -15.78
C ASP A 12 -4.32 3.64 -16.05
N GLU A 13 -3.96 2.46 -15.56
CA GLU A 13 -4.71 1.22 -15.81
C GLU A 13 -5.74 0.94 -14.71
N ASP A 14 -5.34 1.10 -13.46
CA ASP A 14 -6.16 0.79 -12.29
C ASP A 14 -6.86 2.02 -11.69
N GLY A 15 -6.48 3.23 -12.14
CA GLY A 15 -7.00 4.50 -11.60
C GLY A 15 -6.41 4.88 -10.24
N PHE A 16 -5.45 4.10 -9.74
CA PHE A 16 -4.69 4.41 -8.52
C PHE A 16 -3.30 3.78 -8.56
N GLU A 17 -2.41 4.27 -7.72
CA GLU A 17 -1.08 3.69 -7.52
C GLU A 17 -0.72 3.64 -6.03
N LEU A 18 0.25 2.79 -5.70
CA LEU A 18 0.90 2.78 -4.38
C LEU A 18 2.14 3.66 -4.41
N ARG A 19 2.28 4.53 -3.41
CA ARG A 19 3.46 5.41 -3.29
C ARG A 19 4.69 4.59 -2.90
N LEU A 20 5.76 4.70 -3.67
CA LEU A 20 7.10 4.24 -3.29
C LEU A 20 7.71 5.18 -2.25
N LEU A 21 8.35 4.60 -1.24
CA LEU A 21 8.89 5.31 -0.08
C LEU A 21 10.38 5.02 0.09
N GLU A 22 11.14 6.07 0.34
CA GLU A 22 12.56 5.96 0.72
C GLU A 22 12.69 5.83 2.23
N GLU A 23 13.59 4.96 2.72
CA GLU A 23 13.84 4.74 4.15
C GLU A 23 14.15 6.04 4.91
N SER A 24 14.80 7.00 4.25
CA SER A 24 15.15 8.29 4.85
C SER A 24 13.94 9.19 5.14
N GLU A 25 12.76 8.87 4.61
CA GLU A 25 11.56 9.68 4.83
C GLU A 25 11.03 9.51 6.27
N PRO A 26 10.57 10.61 6.92
CA PRO A 26 10.05 10.53 8.28
C PRO A 26 8.86 9.57 8.41
N GLY A 27 8.95 8.66 9.38
CA GLY A 27 7.89 7.69 9.70
C GLY A 27 7.80 6.51 8.73
N VAL A 28 8.77 6.37 7.81
CA VAL A 28 8.93 5.16 7.00
C VAL A 28 9.75 4.13 7.78
N ALA A 29 9.29 2.88 7.79
CA ALA A 29 10.00 1.75 8.39
C ALA A 29 11.33 1.48 7.66
N SER A 30 12.28 0.87 8.36
CA SER A 30 13.58 0.54 7.78
C SER A 30 13.44 -0.40 6.58
N ASP A 31 14.41 -0.41 5.67
CA ASP A 31 14.45 -1.42 4.61
C ASP A 31 14.51 -2.83 5.23
N GLU A 32 15.27 -3.02 6.32
CA GLU A 32 15.35 -4.33 7.01
C GLU A 32 13.98 -4.83 7.48
N GLU A 33 13.19 -4.00 8.16
CA GLU A 33 11.83 -4.35 8.58
C GLU A 33 10.93 -4.63 7.38
N ARG A 34 10.95 -3.75 6.36
CA ARG A 34 10.06 -3.86 5.20
C ARG A 34 10.33 -5.12 4.37
N PHE A 35 11.59 -5.45 4.14
CA PHE A 35 11.97 -6.66 3.40
C PHE A 35 11.85 -7.93 4.25
N GLY A 36 11.75 -7.80 5.57
CA GLY A 36 11.48 -8.90 6.51
C GLY A 36 9.99 -9.16 6.77
N ALA A 37 9.08 -8.40 6.16
CA ALA A 37 7.64 -8.53 6.39
C ALA A 37 7.10 -9.93 6.04
N GLU A 38 6.18 -10.44 6.85
CA GLU A 38 5.65 -11.79 6.74
C GLU A 38 4.11 -11.85 6.82
N PRO A 39 3.47 -12.95 6.36
CA PRO A 39 2.03 -13.12 6.51
C PRO A 39 1.58 -13.02 7.97
N GLY A 40 0.55 -12.22 8.22
CA GLY A 40 0.05 -11.86 9.55
C GLY A 40 0.46 -10.45 9.99
N ASP A 41 1.48 -9.85 9.38
CA ASP A 41 1.85 -8.46 9.66
C ASP A 41 0.75 -7.51 9.17
N MET A 42 0.46 -6.51 10.01
CA MET A 42 -0.39 -5.38 9.65
C MET A 42 0.49 -4.21 9.24
N VAL A 43 0.40 -3.80 7.98
CA VAL A 43 1.21 -2.72 7.42
C VAL A 43 0.34 -1.58 6.91
N LYS A 44 0.89 -0.36 6.95
CA LYS A 44 0.24 0.81 6.39
C LYS A 44 0.82 1.10 5.01
N LEU A 45 -0.02 1.27 4.01
CA LEU A 45 0.36 1.72 2.66
C LEU A 45 -0.20 3.11 2.37
N ILE A 46 0.34 3.78 1.35
CA ILE A 46 -0.16 5.07 0.86
C ILE A 46 -0.68 4.90 -0.57
N PHE A 47 -1.99 5.03 -0.73
CA PHE A 47 -2.71 4.94 -1.99
C PHE A 47 -2.88 6.33 -2.58
N ARG A 48 -2.66 6.47 -3.88
CA ARG A 48 -2.92 7.72 -4.62
C ARG A 48 -3.95 7.47 -5.71
N TYR A 49 -5.02 8.25 -5.71
CA TYR A 49 -6.14 8.09 -6.66
C TYR A 49 -6.08 9.14 -7.77
N LYS A 50 -6.35 8.69 -9.00
CA LYS A 50 -6.47 9.55 -10.18
C LYS A 50 -7.64 10.51 -10.07
N ASP A 51 -8.80 9.98 -9.70
CA ASP A 51 -10.06 10.71 -9.57
C ASP A 51 -10.70 10.42 -8.20
N PRO A 52 -10.32 11.13 -7.12
CA PRO A 52 -10.85 10.87 -5.78
C PRO A 52 -12.31 11.33 -5.63
N VAL A 53 -13.13 10.52 -4.97
CA VAL A 53 -14.57 10.78 -4.71
C VAL A 53 -14.78 11.96 -3.75
N ARG A 54 -13.79 12.25 -2.90
CA ARG A 54 -13.76 13.43 -2.03
C ARG A 54 -12.41 14.12 -2.18
N ASN A 55 -12.42 15.41 -2.49
CA ASN A 55 -11.22 16.25 -2.47
C ASN A 55 -10.86 16.58 -1.01
N SER A 56 -9.81 15.94 -0.47
CA SER A 56 -9.26 16.28 0.86
C SER A 56 -8.22 17.42 0.83
N GLY A 57 -8.15 18.20 -0.25
CA GLY A 57 -7.15 19.25 -0.44
C GLY A 57 -6.01 18.79 -1.36
N SER A 58 -4.80 19.37 -1.19
CA SER A 58 -3.67 19.23 -2.11
C SER A 58 -3.02 17.84 -2.18
N PHE A 59 -3.49 16.87 -1.42
CA PHE A 59 -2.93 15.51 -1.39
C PHE A 59 -4.04 14.48 -1.65
N ASN A 60 -4.04 13.94 -2.87
CA ASN A 60 -4.88 12.81 -3.29
C ASN A 60 -4.32 11.49 -2.75
N ALA A 61 -4.03 11.43 -1.45
CA ALA A 61 -3.38 10.27 -0.83
C ALA A 61 -4.16 9.77 0.38
N GLU A 62 -4.45 8.46 0.40
CA GLU A 62 -5.09 7.77 1.50
C GLU A 62 -4.12 6.80 2.16
N ARG A 63 -4.12 6.75 3.49
CA ARG A 63 -3.31 5.81 4.26
C ARG A 63 -4.21 4.70 4.78
N MET A 64 -3.94 3.46 4.40
CA MET A 64 -4.79 2.31 4.71
C MET A 64 -3.98 1.20 5.34
N TRP A 65 -4.62 0.46 6.26
CA TRP A 65 -4.05 -0.73 6.89
C TRP A 65 -4.32 -1.95 6.01
N VAL A 66 -3.32 -2.79 5.88
CA VAL A 66 -3.30 -3.98 5.02
C VAL A 66 -2.69 -5.11 5.83
N GLU A 67 -3.43 -6.21 5.98
CA GLU A 67 -2.93 -7.47 6.51
C GLU A 67 -2.17 -8.21 5.42
N ILE A 68 -0.91 -8.57 5.64
CA ILE A 68 -0.18 -9.43 4.69
C ILE A 68 -0.75 -10.84 4.79
N VAL A 69 -1.22 -11.39 3.68
CA VAL A 69 -1.85 -12.73 3.63
C VAL A 69 -0.98 -13.76 2.91
N SER A 70 -0.10 -13.33 2.01
CA SER A 70 0.86 -14.21 1.34
C SER A 70 2.02 -13.43 0.71
N PHE A 71 3.05 -14.17 0.29
CA PHE A 71 4.17 -13.66 -0.51
C PHE A 71 4.34 -14.54 -1.76
N GLY A 72 4.74 -13.94 -2.88
CA GLY A 72 4.97 -14.65 -4.14
C GLY A 72 5.68 -13.79 -5.17
N GLU A 73 6.61 -14.39 -5.92
CA GLU A 73 7.33 -13.73 -7.03
C GLU A 73 7.98 -12.37 -6.67
N GLY A 74 8.53 -12.26 -5.45
CA GLY A 74 9.18 -11.03 -4.96
C GLY A 74 8.20 -9.94 -4.52
N CYS A 75 6.92 -10.26 -4.43
CA CYS A 75 5.84 -9.35 -4.05
C CYS A 75 5.11 -9.84 -2.80
N LEU A 76 4.57 -8.90 -2.04
CA LEU A 76 3.65 -9.16 -0.95
C LEU A 76 2.22 -9.05 -1.48
N VAL A 77 1.33 -9.90 -0.96
CA VAL A 77 -0.11 -9.79 -1.17
C VAL A 77 -0.75 -9.50 0.17
N GLY A 78 -1.54 -8.44 0.23
CA GLY A 78 -2.24 -8.08 1.45
C GLY A 78 -3.71 -7.79 1.22
N ARG A 79 -4.49 -7.88 2.29
CA ARG A 79 -5.92 -7.64 2.34
C ARG A 79 -6.20 -6.34 3.08
N LEU A 80 -7.02 -5.47 2.51
CA LEU A 80 -7.44 -4.22 3.15
C LEU A 80 -8.25 -4.49 4.42
N ASP A 81 -7.85 -3.88 5.53
CA ASP A 81 -8.50 -3.98 6.86
C ASP A 81 -9.36 -2.75 7.19
N ASN A 82 -9.53 -1.83 6.23
CA ASN A 82 -10.40 -0.67 6.40
C ASN A 82 -11.18 -0.34 5.12
N ASN A 83 -12.32 0.33 5.29
CA ASN A 83 -13.10 0.87 4.18
C ASN A 83 -12.44 2.14 3.63
N PRO A 84 -12.08 2.19 2.33
CA PRO A 84 -11.57 3.40 1.69
C PRO A 84 -12.57 4.55 1.77
N GLN A 85 -12.08 5.78 1.91
CA GLN A 85 -12.88 6.99 2.08
C GLN A 85 -12.87 7.90 0.85
N TYR A 86 -11.90 7.70 -0.05
CA TYR A 86 -11.65 8.61 -1.17
C TYR A 86 -11.79 7.95 -2.56
N THR A 87 -12.22 6.70 -2.62
CA THR A 87 -12.37 5.95 -3.87
C THR A 87 -13.58 5.02 -3.83
N ASP A 88 -14.16 4.73 -5.00
CA ASP A 88 -15.12 3.65 -5.22
C ASP A 88 -14.46 2.44 -5.92
N LEU A 89 -13.15 2.50 -6.20
CA LEU A 89 -12.39 1.45 -6.88
C LEU A 89 -12.01 0.27 -5.97
N LEU A 90 -11.97 0.52 -4.66
CA LEU A 90 -11.52 -0.42 -3.63
C LEU A 90 -12.56 -0.50 -2.52
N LYS A 91 -12.62 -1.65 -1.84
CA LYS A 91 -13.40 -1.86 -0.62
C LYS A 91 -12.61 -2.69 0.40
N SER A 92 -13.12 -2.75 1.63
CA SER A 92 -12.61 -3.69 2.64
C SER A 92 -12.57 -5.12 2.09
N ASP A 93 -11.59 -5.89 2.55
CA ASP A 93 -11.30 -7.26 2.12
C ASP A 93 -10.77 -7.43 0.69
N ASP A 94 -10.67 -6.38 -0.12
CA ASP A 94 -9.97 -6.49 -1.42
C ASP A 94 -8.47 -6.79 -1.19
N THR A 95 -7.92 -7.62 -2.07
CA THR A 95 -6.51 -7.99 -2.07
C THR A 95 -5.70 -7.12 -3.01
N ILE A 96 -4.50 -6.75 -2.58
CA ILE A 96 -3.57 -5.94 -3.37
C ILE A 96 -2.16 -6.53 -3.32
N SER A 97 -1.50 -6.53 -4.48
CA SER A 97 -0.08 -6.85 -4.58
C SER A 97 0.76 -5.59 -4.43
N PHE A 98 1.85 -5.66 -3.65
CA PHE A 98 2.74 -4.53 -3.41
C PHE A 98 4.18 -4.97 -3.14
N HIS A 99 5.12 -4.05 -3.33
CA HIS A 99 6.53 -4.24 -3.01
C HIS A 99 6.79 -3.84 -1.54
N PRO A 100 7.76 -4.45 -0.84
CA PRO A 100 8.21 -3.97 0.48
C PRO A 100 8.41 -2.45 0.58
N LYS A 101 8.92 -1.82 -0.49
CA LYS A 101 9.12 -0.36 -0.56
C LYS A 101 7.84 0.49 -0.60
N HIS A 102 6.67 -0.10 -0.66
CA HIS A 102 5.39 0.59 -0.48
C HIS A 102 4.96 0.68 1.00
N ILE A 103 5.58 -0.12 1.89
CA ILE A 103 5.25 -0.14 3.32
C ILE A 103 5.70 1.18 3.95
N LEU A 104 4.75 1.90 4.57
CA LEU A 104 5.02 3.07 5.38
C LEU A 104 5.46 2.64 6.78
N CYS A 105 4.64 1.89 7.49
CA CYS A 105 4.96 1.44 8.84
C CYS A 105 4.19 0.16 9.18
N PHE A 106 4.65 -0.53 10.22
CA PHE A 106 3.96 -1.68 10.80
C PHE A 106 3.01 -1.21 11.91
N TRP A 107 1.98 -2.01 12.15
CA TRP A 107 1.15 -1.86 13.33
C TRP A 107 1.99 -2.25 14.55
N ASP A 108 2.07 -1.33 15.51
CA ASP A 108 2.65 -1.61 16.82
C ASP A 108 1.53 -1.56 17.86
N PRO A 109 1.11 -2.70 18.43
CA PRO A 109 0.09 -2.73 19.47
C PRO A 109 0.58 -2.14 20.80
N SER A 110 1.88 -1.85 20.93
CA SER A 110 2.50 -1.26 22.11
C SER A 110 2.76 0.25 22.02
N ALA A 111 2.54 0.85 20.84
CA ALA A 111 2.70 2.29 20.58
C ALA A 111 1.55 3.16 21.09
#